data_AF-A0A4Y7PZH7-F1
#
_entry.id   AF-A0A4Y7PZH7-F1
#
_cell.length_a   1.000
_cell.length_b   1.000
_cell.length_c   1.000
_cell.angle_alpha   90.00
_cell.angle_beta   90.00
_cell.angle_gamma   90.00
#
_symmetry.space_group_name_H-M   'P 1'
#
loop_
_entity.id
_entity.type
_entity.pdbx_description
1 polymer ?
#
loop_
_entity_poly.entity_id
_entity_poly.type
_entity_poly.pdbx_seq_one_letter_code
_entity_poly.pdbx_strand_id
1 'polypeptide(L)'
;MRNLCSISNDVQSLVWSHLCARDLVSIMLTCKAMNISISQDKQLWVGCAARQLPADNYLIPYRRSLENVDASDVRSWLGHGMSLHRSYSSFSPTIQKLDSIVPRIDTWVKLIRGRWCLVASSNVSESRLTLWDLSTRSGCCPHLCCEIFFPGPIMDGQIDDDRTTIRIAVTVGSSEPYIQIISVGRLYGNARFKMLGSVPGASHSLLLHGSEVVVALMNDDDAFPVVIEWTTEKIAVLGPVPLKDSARYHDLNPHLPCCAVKYWNEFIVLVMTSEVQIYKKPDFASHEHSPCGALISIHPIDLQCYGSPLTVDKAYFVDSEAMPMTLPYPPSQIDFDDGRGVFVVGNSRGELFVGRFVDDNLLSTSSVHDDLPNISDSNDIGRNKPVQMTLPVFYSYANIVRQGSIPLPLRKAATKLWGLVDGRPFTAPGWSSDWLRFRNIDRWIVPHLRWGAADPYFHFGDGGLTCFDGNQATSAVLRHDHRILGNIYPVAYREDDHTEVIFRVGQRYYFQAECNEYDRGELDIFELNIYVFAITHAVLKSPNSLQSNVFGRYDAARLLDTYYGSPDCATVCQETQIHEYDDILQETIFPTELESDRNPATCSVENGRIVIHEPEWVSPF
;
A
#
# COMPACT_ATOMS: atom_id res chain seq x y z
N MET A 1 30.41 55.20 20.02
CA MET A 1 29.99 54.01 19.23
C MET A 1 28.49 53.85 19.40
N ARG A 2 27.71 53.73 18.32
CA ARG A 2 26.29 53.39 18.42
C ARG A 2 26.19 51.87 18.61
N ASN A 3 25.42 51.42 19.59
CA ASN A 3 25.19 50.00 19.85
C ASN A 3 24.30 49.43 18.73
N LEU A 4 24.49 48.18 18.31
CA LEU A 4 23.58 47.48 17.38
C LEU A 4 22.13 47.46 17.89
N CYS A 5 21.91 47.52 19.20
CA CYS A 5 20.56 47.65 19.77
C CYS A 5 19.94 49.05 19.58
N SER A 6 20.68 50.05 19.08
CA SER A 6 20.23 51.44 18.91
C SER A 6 19.84 51.81 17.47
N ILE A 7 20.06 50.90 16.50
CA ILE A 7 19.57 51.06 15.13
C ILE A 7 18.12 50.57 15.01
N SER A 8 17.38 51.04 13.99
CA SER A 8 15.98 50.65 13.78
C SER A 8 15.83 49.15 13.51
N ASN A 9 14.68 48.58 13.90
CA ASN A 9 14.42 47.15 13.72
C ASN A 9 14.54 46.71 12.27
N ASP A 10 14.07 47.49 11.30
CA ASP A 10 14.18 47.15 9.87
C ASP A 10 15.64 46.97 9.41
N VAL A 11 16.54 47.83 9.91
CA VAL A 11 17.97 47.73 9.61
C VAL A 11 18.58 46.54 10.34
N GLN A 12 18.15 46.27 11.57
CA GLN A 12 18.57 45.07 12.30
C GLN A 12 18.15 43.81 11.54
N SER A 13 16.87 43.68 11.16
CA SER A 13 16.32 42.56 10.38
C SER A 13 17.07 42.35 9.07
N LEU A 14 17.40 43.43 8.34
CA LEU A 14 18.20 43.34 7.13
C LEU A 14 19.61 42.79 7.41
N VAL A 15 20.29 43.28 8.46
CA VAL A 15 21.60 42.78 8.87
C VAL A 15 21.52 41.30 9.26
N TRP A 16 20.51 40.92 10.05
CA TRP A 16 20.27 39.54 10.46
C TRP A 16 19.97 38.64 9.27
N SER A 17 19.30 39.14 8.23
CA SER A 17 18.97 38.38 7.04
C SER A 17 20.21 37.89 6.27
N HIS A 18 21.40 38.43 6.51
CA HIS A 18 22.66 37.95 5.93
C HIS A 18 23.34 36.85 6.74
N LEU A 19 22.81 36.52 7.93
CA LEU A 19 23.40 35.53 8.82
C LEU A 19 22.74 34.16 8.67
N CYS A 20 23.49 33.11 9.00
CA CYS A 20 22.95 31.76 9.09
C CYS A 20 22.24 31.55 10.44
N ALA A 21 21.35 30.55 10.55
CA ALA A 21 20.64 30.25 11.79
C ALA A 21 21.57 30.03 13.00
N ARG A 22 22.74 29.41 12.80
CA ARG A 22 23.75 29.23 13.87
C ARG A 22 24.27 30.56 14.42
N ASP A 23 24.58 31.50 13.54
CA ASP A 23 25.07 32.82 13.93
C ASP A 23 23.97 33.63 14.60
N LEU A 24 22.73 33.56 14.09
CA LEU A 24 21.56 34.18 14.71
C LEU A 24 21.37 33.68 16.14
N VAL A 25 21.39 32.37 16.38
CA VAL A 25 21.28 31.79 17.73
C VAL A 25 22.43 32.28 18.62
N SER A 26 23.65 32.36 18.10
CA SER A 26 24.80 32.86 18.86
C SER A 26 24.62 34.32 19.28
N ILE A 27 24.09 35.18 18.39
CA ILE A 27 23.80 36.58 18.69
C ILE A 27 22.65 36.71 19.70
N MET A 28 21.62 35.87 19.61
CA MET A 28 20.53 35.86 20.58
C MET A 28 21.00 35.59 22.02
N LEU A 29 22.09 34.86 22.21
CA LEU A 29 22.66 34.58 23.52
C LEU A 29 23.47 35.75 24.11
N THR A 30 23.78 36.79 23.32
CA THR A 30 24.62 37.91 23.79
C THR A 30 23.89 38.87 24.72
N CYS A 31 22.63 39.21 24.43
CA CYS A 31 21.81 40.06 25.29
C CYS A 31 20.29 39.88 25.03
N LYS A 32 19.47 40.23 26.04
CA LYS A 32 18.00 40.10 25.97
C LYS A 32 17.38 40.91 24.82
N ALA A 33 17.90 42.10 24.53
CA ALA A 33 17.37 42.95 23.46
C ALA A 33 17.54 42.31 22.08
N MET A 34 18.72 41.74 21.80
CA MET A 34 18.97 41.02 20.54
C MET A 34 18.17 39.72 20.46
N ASN A 35 18.04 38.99 21.57
CA ASN A 35 17.19 37.81 21.64
C ASN A 35 15.75 38.15 21.21
N ILE A 36 15.15 39.17 21.81
CA ILE A 36 13.78 39.60 21.50
C ILE A 36 13.67 40.04 20.03
N SER A 37 14.58 40.91 19.57
CA SER A 37 14.60 41.42 18.19
C SER A 37 14.64 40.28 17.15
N ILE A 38 15.54 39.32 17.33
CA ILE A 38 15.73 38.20 16.40
C ILE A 38 14.62 37.14 16.55
N SER A 39 14.25 36.76 17.77
CA SER A 39 13.26 35.70 18.01
C SER A 39 11.86 36.05 17.54
N GLN A 40 11.50 37.34 17.54
CA GLN A 40 10.16 37.80 17.18
C GLN A 40 10.03 38.18 15.69
N ASP A 41 11.15 38.23 14.96
CA ASP A 41 11.14 38.55 13.53
C ASP A 41 10.76 37.32 12.69
N LYS A 42 9.47 37.21 12.39
CA LYS A 42 8.92 36.11 11.56
C LYS A 42 9.52 36.08 10.16
N GLN A 43 9.72 37.24 9.52
CA GLN A 43 10.21 37.30 8.14
C GLN A 43 11.68 36.86 8.04
N LEU A 44 12.47 37.20 9.05
CA LEU A 44 13.84 36.70 9.19
C LEU A 44 13.88 35.16 9.24
N TRP A 45 13.02 34.53 10.05
CA TRP A 45 13.00 33.07 10.16
C TRP A 45 12.46 32.38 8.91
N VAL A 46 11.48 32.96 8.23
CA VAL A 46 11.00 32.48 6.92
C VAL A 46 12.14 32.50 5.89
N GLY A 47 12.86 33.63 5.80
CA GLY A 47 14.01 33.76 4.90
C GLY A 47 15.15 32.79 5.27
N CYS A 48 15.36 32.54 6.57
CA CYS A 48 16.34 31.53 7.00
C CYS A 48 15.91 30.11 6.61
N ALA A 49 14.64 29.75 6.81
CA ALA A 49 14.11 28.44 6.46
C ALA A 49 14.24 28.17 4.95
N ALA A 50 13.82 29.12 4.11
CA ALA A 50 13.92 29.00 2.65
C ALA A 50 15.38 28.87 2.15
N ARG A 51 16.36 29.44 2.86
CA ARG A 51 17.78 29.34 2.47
C ARG A 51 18.47 28.08 2.96
N GLN A 52 18.01 27.50 4.08
CA GLN A 52 18.75 26.44 4.77
C GLN A 52 18.13 25.06 4.62
N LEU A 53 16.82 25.00 4.40
CA LEU A 53 16.14 23.75 4.09
C LEU A 53 16.11 23.61 2.57
N PRO A 54 16.58 22.49 1.99
CA PRO A 54 16.27 22.13 0.62
C PRO A 54 14.76 22.26 0.40
N ALA A 55 14.34 22.82 -0.74
CA ALA A 55 12.94 23.15 -1.00
C ALA A 55 12.00 21.94 -0.80
N ASP A 56 12.49 20.72 -1.07
CA ASP A 56 11.63 19.55 -1.21
C ASP A 56 11.75 18.53 -0.05
N ASN A 57 12.91 18.39 0.60
CA ASN A 57 13.20 17.16 1.37
C ASN A 57 12.73 17.14 2.84
N TYR A 58 12.28 18.26 3.42
CA TYR A 58 11.97 18.33 4.86
C TYR A 58 10.71 19.14 5.19
N LEU A 59 9.79 19.24 4.24
CA LEU A 59 8.52 19.93 4.46
C LEU A 59 7.59 19.07 5.32
N ILE A 60 7.08 19.64 6.41
CA ILE A 60 6.05 19.00 7.24
C ILE A 60 4.70 19.15 6.50
N PRO A 61 4.07 18.08 6.00
CA PRO A 61 2.91 18.17 5.09
C PRO A 61 1.69 18.87 5.71
N TYR A 62 1.58 18.81 7.03
CA TYR A 62 0.49 19.38 7.84
C TYR A 62 0.95 20.55 8.71
N ARG A 63 1.99 21.29 8.29
CA ARG A 63 2.29 22.60 8.89
C ARG A 63 1.10 23.56 8.74
N ARG A 64 0.91 24.45 9.70
CA ARG A 64 -0.10 25.50 9.57
C ARG A 64 0.30 26.50 8.50
N SER A 65 -0.69 27.19 7.93
CA SER A 65 -0.45 28.32 7.01
C SER A 65 0.53 29.31 7.63
N LEU A 66 1.44 29.83 6.81
CA LEU A 66 2.40 30.83 7.24
C LEU A 66 1.71 32.05 7.86
N GLU A 67 0.49 32.38 7.44
CA GLU A 67 -0.29 33.50 7.97
C GLU A 67 -0.70 33.29 9.45
N ASN A 68 -0.92 32.04 9.83
CA ASN A 68 -1.51 31.65 11.12
C ASN A 68 -0.48 31.27 12.20
N VAL A 69 0.81 31.36 11.88
CA VAL A 69 1.91 31.02 12.79
C VAL A 69 2.71 32.24 13.20
N ASP A 70 3.34 32.16 14.36
CA ASP A 70 4.24 33.21 14.82
C ASP A 70 5.72 32.94 14.43
N ALA A 71 6.62 33.84 14.83
CA ALA A 71 8.06 33.68 14.56
C ALA A 71 8.66 32.46 15.25
N SER A 72 8.14 32.08 16.42
CA SER A 72 8.63 30.95 17.21
C SER A 72 8.25 29.62 16.55
N ASP A 73 7.07 29.54 15.96
CA ASP A 73 6.60 28.39 15.18
C ASP A 73 7.48 28.18 13.94
N VAL A 74 7.76 29.23 13.15
CA VAL A 74 8.64 29.14 11.97
C VAL A 74 10.06 28.73 12.37
N ARG A 75 10.57 29.29 13.47
CA ARG A 75 11.85 28.88 14.04
C ARG A 75 11.85 27.39 14.45
N SER A 76 10.74 26.89 14.99
CA SER A 76 10.59 25.48 15.36
C SER A 76 10.65 24.56 14.14
N TRP A 77 10.05 24.97 13.00
CA TRP A 77 10.17 24.24 11.73
C TRP A 77 11.62 24.15 11.25
N LEU A 78 12.35 25.26 11.28
CA LEU A 78 13.76 25.28 10.90
C LEU A 78 14.61 24.41 11.84
N GLY A 79 14.39 24.53 13.15
CA GLY A 79 15.06 23.69 14.16
C GLY A 79 14.81 22.20 13.93
N HIS A 80 13.56 21.83 13.67
CA HIS A 80 13.15 20.47 13.34
C HIS A 80 13.82 19.96 12.06
N GLY A 81 13.72 20.71 10.94
CA GLY A 81 14.32 20.30 9.66
C GLY A 81 15.84 20.15 9.73
N MET A 82 16.54 21.05 10.44
CA MET A 82 17.99 20.91 10.67
C MET A 82 18.33 19.69 11.54
N SER A 83 17.52 19.41 12.57
CA SER A 83 17.71 18.22 13.41
C SER A 83 17.47 16.95 12.60
N LEU A 84 16.40 16.91 11.82
CA LEU A 84 16.03 15.79 10.97
C LEU A 84 17.12 15.47 9.95
N HIS A 85 17.60 16.50 9.22
CA HIS A 85 18.71 16.36 8.28
C HIS A 85 19.96 15.76 8.93
N ARG A 86 20.31 16.23 10.14
CA ARG A 86 21.44 15.68 10.90
C ARG A 86 21.18 14.24 11.32
N SER A 87 19.99 13.93 11.82
CA SER A 87 19.64 12.61 12.32
C SER A 87 19.63 11.56 11.22
N TYR A 88 19.06 11.88 10.06
CA TYR A 88 19.13 11.03 8.87
C TYR A 88 20.57 10.81 8.42
N SER A 89 21.42 11.84 8.48
CA SER A 89 22.84 11.69 8.16
C SER A 89 23.61 10.80 9.15
N SER A 90 23.10 10.66 10.38
CA SER A 90 23.72 9.84 11.45
C SER A 90 23.08 8.47 11.67
N PHE A 91 21.96 8.16 11.00
CA PHE A 91 21.25 6.88 11.07
C PHE A 91 20.96 6.35 12.49
N SER A 92 20.68 7.24 13.45
CA SER A 92 20.55 6.88 14.86
C SER A 92 19.16 7.20 15.41
N PRO A 93 18.09 6.47 15.01
CA PRO A 93 16.77 6.68 15.56
C PRO A 93 16.68 6.18 17.01
N THR A 94 15.89 6.87 17.83
CA THR A 94 15.46 6.35 19.13
C THR A 94 14.28 5.40 18.90
N ILE A 95 14.39 4.16 19.36
CA ILE A 95 13.37 3.13 19.14
C ILE A 95 12.70 2.78 20.45
N GLN A 96 11.36 2.81 20.42
CA GLN A 96 10.50 2.45 21.52
C GLN A 96 9.65 1.25 21.13
N LYS A 97 9.76 0.15 21.89
CA LYS A 97 8.85 -0.99 21.77
C LYS A 97 7.57 -0.71 22.55
N LEU A 98 6.43 -1.01 21.94
CA LEU A 98 5.13 -1.05 22.59
C LEU A 98 4.75 -2.51 22.80
N ASP A 99 4.66 -2.91 24.05
CA ASP A 99 4.26 -4.27 24.39
C ASP A 99 2.75 -4.43 24.18
N SER A 100 2.36 -5.25 23.20
CA SER A 100 0.98 -5.72 23.08
C SER A 100 0.69 -6.75 24.18
N ILE A 101 -0.47 -6.61 24.82
CA ILE A 101 -0.90 -7.49 25.93
C ILE A 101 -1.26 -8.91 25.43
N VAL A 102 -1.50 -9.09 24.13
CA VAL A 102 -1.98 -10.36 23.56
C VAL A 102 -1.23 -10.65 22.26
N PRO A 103 -0.80 -11.91 22.02
CA PRO A 103 -0.19 -12.31 20.76
C PRO A 103 -1.22 -12.21 19.64
N ARG A 104 -1.14 -11.13 18.87
CA ARG A 104 -1.90 -10.89 17.65
C ARG A 104 -0.89 -10.58 16.56
N ILE A 105 -1.28 -10.72 15.32
CA ILE A 105 -0.43 -10.37 14.19
C ILE A 105 -0.77 -8.95 13.81
N ASP A 106 0.21 -8.05 13.75
CA ASP A 106 -0.01 -6.73 13.19
C ASP A 106 -0.09 -6.87 11.67
N THR A 107 -1.27 -6.64 11.11
CA THR A 107 -1.54 -6.89 9.69
C THR A 107 -1.50 -5.63 8.84
N TRP A 108 -1.63 -4.45 9.46
CA TRP A 108 -1.58 -3.17 8.77
C TRP A 108 -1.25 -2.07 9.78
N VAL A 109 -0.32 -1.19 9.44
CA VAL A 109 0.09 -0.06 10.29
C VAL A 109 0.16 1.20 9.44
N LYS A 110 -0.37 2.32 9.95
CA LYS A 110 -0.24 3.63 9.31
C LYS A 110 -0.15 4.79 10.28
N LEU A 111 0.73 5.74 9.97
CA LEU A 111 0.88 7.02 10.63
C LEU A 111 -0.14 8.02 10.09
N ILE A 112 -0.65 8.85 10.99
CA ILE A 112 -1.46 10.00 10.65
C ILE A 112 -0.86 11.23 11.31
N ARG A 113 -0.45 12.18 10.47
CA ARG A 113 0.14 13.46 10.87
C ARG A 113 1.32 13.28 11.85
N GLY A 114 2.06 12.18 11.69
CA GLY A 114 3.22 11.74 12.48
C GLY A 114 3.04 11.68 14.00
N ARG A 115 1.79 11.83 14.48
CA ARG A 115 1.44 11.77 15.89
C ARG A 115 0.54 10.57 16.20
N TRP A 116 -0.39 10.25 15.31
CA TRP A 116 -1.30 9.15 15.53
C TRP A 116 -0.84 7.93 14.76
N CYS A 117 -1.07 6.75 15.32
CA CYS A 117 -0.77 5.49 14.65
C CYS A 117 -1.99 4.60 14.68
N LEU A 118 -2.41 4.17 13.49
CA LEU A 118 -3.38 3.10 13.31
C LEU A 118 -2.64 1.78 13.28
N VAL A 119 -3.11 0.83 14.08
CA VAL A 119 -2.60 -0.54 14.07
C VAL A 119 -3.78 -1.48 13.95
N ALA A 120 -3.85 -2.16 12.81
CA ALA A 120 -4.68 -3.33 12.67
C ALA A 120 -3.93 -4.55 13.22
N SER A 121 -4.58 -5.25 14.14
CA SER A 121 -4.04 -6.48 14.73
C SER A 121 -5.10 -7.55 14.73
N SER A 122 -4.72 -8.79 14.42
CA SER A 122 -5.70 -9.88 14.33
C SER A 122 -5.12 -11.25 14.65
N ASN A 123 -6.01 -12.16 15.00
CA ASN A 123 -5.75 -13.59 15.12
C ASN A 123 -7.03 -14.34 14.72
N VAL A 124 -7.04 -15.66 14.87
CA VAL A 124 -8.19 -16.50 14.48
C VAL A 124 -9.48 -16.22 15.27
N SER A 125 -9.37 -15.58 16.44
CA SER A 125 -10.50 -15.32 17.36
C SER A 125 -11.07 -13.92 17.23
N GLU A 126 -10.27 -12.93 16.86
CA GLU A 126 -10.70 -11.55 16.73
C GLU A 126 -9.78 -10.75 15.79
N SER A 127 -10.32 -9.65 15.29
CA SER A 127 -9.61 -8.64 14.51
C SER A 127 -10.02 -7.27 14.99
N ARG A 128 -9.07 -6.36 15.12
CA ARG A 128 -9.33 -5.00 15.60
C ARG A 128 -8.42 -3.97 14.93
N LEU A 129 -8.94 -2.76 14.83
CA LEU A 129 -8.19 -1.55 14.50
C LEU A 129 -8.06 -0.71 15.75
N THR A 130 -6.84 -0.32 16.08
CA THR A 130 -6.52 0.48 17.27
C THR A 130 -5.89 1.80 16.85
N LEU A 131 -6.22 2.88 17.55
CA LEU A 131 -5.61 4.19 17.38
C LEU A 131 -4.75 4.52 18.60
N TRP A 132 -3.49 4.85 18.35
CA TRP A 132 -2.50 5.22 19.36
C TRP A 132 -2.11 6.69 19.21
N ASP A 133 -1.99 7.41 20.32
CA ASP A 133 -1.30 8.69 20.36
C ASP A 133 0.18 8.43 20.69
N LEU A 134 1.04 8.72 19.72
CA LEU A 134 2.49 8.57 19.84
C LEU A 134 3.14 9.75 20.55
N SER A 135 2.44 10.82 20.90
CA SER A 135 3.08 11.97 21.53
C SER A 135 3.65 11.66 22.91
N THR A 136 4.92 12.00 23.14
CA THR A 136 5.58 11.85 24.46
C THR A 136 5.41 13.07 25.38
N ARG A 137 4.53 14.02 25.02
CA ARG A 137 4.38 15.35 25.65
C ARG A 137 4.11 15.33 27.16
N SER A 138 3.62 14.21 27.69
CA SER A 138 3.32 14.05 29.13
C SER A 138 4.38 13.20 29.87
N GLY A 139 5.50 12.88 29.23
CA GLY A 139 6.44 11.86 29.72
C GLY A 139 5.83 10.46 29.76
N CYS A 140 4.65 10.29 29.16
CA CYS A 140 3.95 9.02 29.05
C CYS A 140 4.38 8.29 27.78
N CYS A 141 4.48 6.96 27.87
CA CYS A 141 4.61 6.12 26.69
C CYS A 141 3.42 6.30 25.74
N PRO A 142 3.58 6.01 24.44
CA PRO A 142 2.47 5.93 23.51
C PRO A 142 1.31 5.13 24.11
N HIS A 143 0.10 5.63 23.94
CA HIS A 143 -1.07 5.07 24.62
C HIS A 143 -2.21 4.84 23.64
N LEU A 144 -2.95 3.76 23.90
CA LEU A 144 -4.14 3.38 23.15
C LEU A 144 -5.28 4.37 23.46
N CYS A 145 -5.79 5.04 22.43
CA CYS A 145 -6.87 6.03 22.57
C CYS A 145 -8.25 5.41 22.33
N CYS A 146 -8.40 4.59 21.30
CA CYS A 146 -9.64 3.88 20.99
C CYS A 146 -9.40 2.64 20.12
N GLU A 147 -10.38 1.76 20.06
CA GLU A 147 -10.35 0.55 19.25
C GLU A 147 -11.73 0.21 18.67
N ILE A 148 -11.74 -0.55 17.58
CA ILE A 148 -12.95 -1.09 16.95
C ILE A 148 -12.66 -2.51 16.43
N PHE A 149 -13.65 -3.40 16.46
CA PHE A 149 -13.50 -4.80 16.10
C PHE A 149 -14.20 -5.17 14.78
N PHE A 150 -13.60 -6.12 14.05
CA PHE A 150 -14.04 -6.59 12.74
C PHE A 150 -14.30 -8.10 12.73
N PRO A 151 -15.19 -8.57 11.84
CA PRO A 151 -15.49 -10.00 11.68
C PRO A 151 -14.46 -10.73 10.80
N GLY A 152 -13.32 -10.13 10.49
CA GLY A 152 -12.25 -10.69 9.67
C GLY A 152 -10.97 -9.88 9.85
N PRO A 153 -9.79 -10.44 9.55
CA PRO A 153 -8.53 -9.69 9.62
C PRO A 153 -8.57 -8.50 8.65
N ILE A 154 -7.98 -7.39 9.05
CA ILE A 154 -7.75 -6.27 8.13
C ILE A 154 -6.52 -6.61 7.30
N MET A 155 -6.67 -6.73 5.99
CA MET A 155 -5.59 -7.17 5.09
C MET A 155 -4.73 -6.01 4.63
N ASP A 156 -5.35 -4.85 4.40
CA ASP A 156 -4.72 -3.60 3.96
C ASP A 156 -5.65 -2.42 4.27
N GLY A 157 -5.17 -1.21 4.01
CA GLY A 157 -5.98 -0.01 4.09
C GLY A 157 -5.33 1.22 3.48
N GLN A 158 -6.17 2.23 3.22
CA GLN A 158 -5.81 3.54 2.68
C GLN A 158 -6.34 4.65 3.59
N ILE A 159 -5.60 5.76 3.66
CA ILE A 159 -5.96 6.94 4.46
C ILE A 159 -6.11 8.14 3.55
N ASP A 160 -7.21 8.85 3.72
CA ASP A 160 -7.47 10.16 3.10
C ASP A 160 -7.56 11.21 4.21
N ASP A 161 -6.60 12.14 4.23
CA ASP A 161 -6.52 13.24 5.19
C ASP A 161 -6.61 14.58 4.47
N ASP A 162 -7.81 15.13 4.38
CA ASP A 162 -8.09 16.44 3.77
C ASP A 162 -7.92 17.62 4.75
N ARG A 163 -7.22 17.39 5.88
CA ARG A 163 -7.07 18.28 7.05
C ARG A 163 -8.33 18.44 7.89
N THR A 164 -9.51 18.45 7.28
CA THR A 164 -10.79 18.66 7.97
C THR A 164 -11.42 17.35 8.44
N THR A 165 -11.11 16.27 7.75
CA THR A 165 -11.57 14.92 8.03
C THR A 165 -10.43 13.95 7.76
N ILE A 166 -10.41 12.86 8.52
CA ILE A 166 -9.56 11.72 8.25
C ILE A 166 -10.50 10.56 7.98
N ARG A 167 -10.43 10.03 6.75
CA ARG A 167 -11.16 8.84 6.31
C ARG A 167 -10.17 7.71 6.12
N ILE A 168 -10.65 6.51 6.38
CA ILE A 168 -9.87 5.28 6.31
C ILE A 168 -10.72 4.25 5.56
N ALA A 169 -10.13 3.62 4.55
CA ALA A 169 -10.70 2.47 3.88
C ALA A 169 -9.87 1.27 4.30
N VAL A 170 -10.47 0.27 4.95
CA VAL A 170 -9.77 -0.96 5.33
C VAL A 170 -10.41 -2.17 4.64
N THR A 171 -9.58 -3.03 4.08
CA THR A 171 -10.04 -4.31 3.51
C THR A 171 -10.21 -5.33 4.61
N VAL A 172 -11.43 -5.85 4.78
CA VAL A 172 -11.75 -6.89 5.78
C VAL A 172 -11.81 -8.26 5.11
N GLY A 173 -10.87 -9.13 5.45
CA GLY A 173 -10.69 -10.48 4.92
C GLY A 173 -11.64 -11.55 5.49
N SER A 174 -12.95 -11.26 5.56
CA SER A 174 -13.97 -12.24 5.98
C SER A 174 -14.22 -13.33 4.92
N SER A 175 -15.21 -14.20 5.15
CA SER A 175 -15.69 -15.19 4.19
C SER A 175 -16.20 -14.52 2.92
N GLU A 176 -16.83 -13.36 3.07
CA GLU A 176 -17.19 -12.42 2.02
C GLU A 176 -16.39 -11.15 2.27
N PRO A 177 -15.28 -10.91 1.55
CA PRO A 177 -14.47 -9.72 1.72
C PRO A 177 -15.25 -8.44 1.41
N TYR A 178 -14.90 -7.36 2.08
CA TYR A 178 -15.46 -6.04 1.84
C TYR A 178 -14.46 -4.96 2.25
N ILE A 179 -14.65 -3.75 1.73
CA ILE A 179 -13.97 -2.56 2.25
C ILE A 179 -14.88 -1.86 3.25
N GLN A 180 -14.37 -1.58 4.44
CA GLN A 180 -15.03 -0.71 5.40
C GLN A 180 -14.48 0.71 5.28
N ILE A 181 -15.37 1.69 5.13
CA ILE A 181 -15.06 3.12 5.22
C ILE A 181 -15.35 3.62 6.63
N ILE A 182 -14.37 4.27 7.24
CA ILE A 182 -14.36 4.74 8.63
C ILE A 182 -13.85 6.17 8.65
N SER A 183 -14.33 6.98 9.58
CA SER A 183 -13.68 8.25 9.93
C SER A 183 -13.11 8.17 11.34
N VAL A 184 -11.95 8.80 11.53
CA VAL A 184 -11.34 8.97 12.85
C VAL A 184 -11.31 10.45 13.23
N GLY A 185 -11.68 10.75 14.47
CA GLY A 185 -11.74 12.12 14.95
C GLY A 185 -11.97 12.24 16.45
N ARG A 186 -12.20 13.46 16.93
CA ARG A 186 -12.56 13.78 18.31
C ARG A 186 -14.07 13.91 18.47
N LEU A 187 -14.61 13.20 19.44
CA LEU A 187 -15.98 13.34 19.93
C LEU A 187 -15.95 13.60 21.43
N TYR A 188 -16.43 14.77 21.86
CA TYR A 188 -16.35 15.22 23.25
C TYR A 188 -14.92 15.17 23.82
N GLY A 189 -13.93 15.58 23.02
CA GLY A 189 -12.51 15.59 23.39
C GLY A 189 -11.80 14.24 23.33
N ASN A 190 -12.51 13.14 23.09
CA ASN A 190 -11.93 11.79 23.02
C ASN A 190 -11.80 11.32 21.58
N ALA A 191 -10.70 10.63 21.25
CA ALA A 191 -10.54 10.01 19.94
C ALA A 191 -11.57 8.88 19.75
N ARG A 192 -12.20 8.80 18.57
CA ARG A 192 -13.24 7.83 18.24
C ARG A 192 -13.19 7.45 16.77
N PHE A 193 -13.61 6.22 16.50
CA PHE A 193 -13.95 5.73 15.17
C PHE A 193 -15.45 5.90 14.92
N LYS A 194 -15.79 6.32 13.70
CA LYS A 194 -17.15 6.43 13.18
C LYS A 194 -17.26 5.63 11.88
N MET A 195 -18.24 4.75 11.80
CA MET A 195 -18.49 3.99 10.56
C MET A 195 -19.19 4.90 9.55
N LEU A 196 -18.71 4.90 8.30
CA LEU A 196 -19.27 5.74 7.23
C LEU A 196 -20.05 4.94 6.20
N GLY A 197 -19.54 3.78 5.79
CA GLY A 197 -20.14 2.93 4.76
C GLY A 197 -19.27 1.70 4.49
N SER A 198 -19.76 0.77 3.67
CA SER A 198 -18.99 -0.40 3.28
C SER A 198 -19.20 -0.75 1.82
N VAL A 199 -18.18 -1.31 1.17
CA VAL A 199 -18.24 -1.80 -0.21
C VAL A 199 -18.12 -3.33 -0.21
N PRO A 200 -19.23 -4.06 -0.23
CA PRO A 200 -19.23 -5.52 -0.21
C PRO A 200 -18.64 -6.10 -1.50
N GLY A 201 -17.91 -7.21 -1.38
CA GLY A 201 -17.24 -7.87 -2.51
C GLY A 201 -15.93 -7.21 -2.95
N ALA A 202 -15.59 -6.03 -2.43
CA ALA A 202 -14.35 -5.34 -2.72
C ALA A 202 -13.22 -5.74 -1.76
N SER A 203 -11.99 -5.74 -2.25
CA SER A 203 -10.77 -5.94 -1.44
C SER A 203 -9.54 -5.35 -2.14
N HIS A 204 -8.44 -5.24 -1.39
CA HIS A 204 -7.19 -4.62 -1.86
C HIS A 204 -7.40 -3.16 -2.25
N SER A 205 -7.58 -2.33 -1.21
CA SER A 205 -7.74 -0.89 -1.36
C SER A 205 -6.46 -0.28 -1.90
N LEU A 206 -6.54 0.39 -3.06
CA LEU A 206 -5.40 1.01 -3.74
C LEU A 206 -5.34 2.52 -3.49
N LEU A 207 -6.50 3.16 -3.37
CA LEU A 207 -6.61 4.59 -3.11
C LEU A 207 -7.92 4.90 -2.39
N LEU A 208 -7.90 5.86 -1.47
CA LEU A 208 -9.10 6.52 -0.93
C LEU A 208 -8.95 8.02 -1.15
N HIS A 209 -9.99 8.65 -1.69
CA HIS A 209 -10.03 10.11 -1.82
C HIS A 209 -11.47 10.62 -1.74
N GLY A 210 -11.80 11.35 -0.68
CA GLY A 210 -13.15 11.84 -0.45
C GLY A 210 -14.16 10.70 -0.34
N SER A 211 -15.08 10.64 -1.30
CA SER A 211 -16.15 9.64 -1.37
C SER A 211 -15.87 8.50 -2.37
N GLU A 212 -14.66 8.49 -2.96
CA GLU A 212 -14.25 7.50 -3.95
C GLU A 212 -13.18 6.58 -3.36
N VAL A 213 -13.29 5.28 -3.64
CA VAL A 213 -12.27 4.27 -3.33
C VAL A 213 -11.89 3.52 -4.59
N VAL A 214 -10.59 3.34 -4.82
CA VAL A 214 -10.08 2.48 -5.90
C VAL A 214 -9.65 1.15 -5.31
N VAL A 215 -10.08 0.06 -5.92
CA VAL A 215 -9.85 -1.30 -5.44
C VAL A 215 -9.24 -2.16 -6.53
N ALA A 216 -8.33 -3.05 -6.18
CA ALA A 216 -7.73 -3.98 -7.13
C ALA A 216 -8.63 -5.19 -7.44
N LEU A 217 -9.52 -5.53 -6.50
CA LEU A 217 -10.32 -6.76 -6.54
C LEU A 217 -11.79 -6.46 -6.25
N MET A 218 -12.68 -6.86 -7.16
CA MET A 218 -14.13 -6.75 -6.99
C MET A 218 -14.82 -8.07 -7.34
N ASN A 219 -15.56 -8.65 -6.39
CA ASN A 219 -16.24 -9.95 -6.54
C ASN A 219 -15.30 -11.06 -7.02
N ASP A 220 -14.11 -11.13 -6.41
CA ASP A 220 -13.05 -12.07 -6.79
C ASP A 220 -12.49 -11.90 -8.22
N ASP A 221 -12.88 -10.84 -8.93
CA ASP A 221 -12.30 -10.43 -10.20
C ASP A 221 -11.20 -9.38 -10.01
N ASP A 222 -9.95 -9.80 -10.22
CA ASP A 222 -8.78 -8.92 -10.26
C ASP A 222 -8.50 -8.39 -11.67
N ALA A 223 -9.42 -8.67 -12.62
CA ALA A 223 -9.66 -7.96 -13.88
C ALA A 223 -8.75 -6.77 -14.15
N PHE A 224 -9.26 -5.71 -13.57
CA PHE A 224 -8.88 -4.34 -13.73
C PHE A 224 -9.25 -3.67 -12.41
N PRO A 225 -8.48 -2.68 -11.96
CA PRO A 225 -8.88 -1.87 -10.83
C PRO A 225 -10.23 -1.21 -11.08
N VAL A 226 -10.95 -0.93 -9.99
CA VAL A 226 -12.31 -0.39 -10.05
C VAL A 226 -12.40 0.82 -9.13
N VAL A 227 -12.93 1.93 -9.65
CA VAL A 227 -13.29 3.11 -8.85
C VAL A 227 -14.74 2.97 -8.39
N ILE A 228 -14.96 3.08 -7.09
CA ILE A 228 -16.28 3.02 -6.47
C ILE A 228 -16.56 4.32 -5.73
N GLU A 229 -17.66 4.98 -6.08
CA GLU A 229 -18.24 6.08 -5.30
C GLU A 229 -19.09 5.46 -4.19
N TRP A 230 -18.49 5.23 -3.02
CA TRP A 230 -19.06 4.36 -1.99
C TRP A 230 -20.33 4.93 -1.34
N THR A 231 -20.61 6.23 -1.49
CA THR A 231 -21.86 6.81 -0.99
C THR A 231 -23.06 6.52 -1.90
N THR A 232 -22.82 6.32 -3.20
CA THR A 232 -23.87 6.05 -4.20
C THR A 232 -23.80 4.66 -4.80
N GLU A 233 -22.79 3.87 -4.41
CA GLU A 233 -22.50 2.54 -4.93
C GLU A 233 -22.26 2.50 -6.45
N LYS A 234 -21.96 3.65 -7.07
CA LYS A 234 -21.61 3.72 -8.49
C LYS A 234 -20.20 3.19 -8.71
N ILE A 235 -20.02 2.48 -9.82
CA ILE A 235 -18.80 1.74 -10.14
C ILE A 235 -18.31 2.13 -11.53
N ALA A 236 -17.00 2.37 -11.66
CA ALA A 236 -16.32 2.57 -12.93
C ALA A 236 -15.08 1.67 -13.02
N VAL A 237 -15.02 0.82 -14.04
CA VAL A 237 -13.89 -0.11 -14.24
C VAL A 237 -12.76 0.62 -14.96
N LEU A 238 -11.53 0.55 -14.43
CA LEU A 238 -10.31 1.08 -15.06
C LEU A 238 -9.71 0.02 -16.00
N GLY A 239 -10.56 -0.46 -16.91
CA GLY A 239 -10.25 -1.50 -17.86
C GLY A 239 -9.90 -0.98 -19.25
N PRO A 240 -9.52 -1.87 -20.17
CA PRO A 240 -9.11 -1.50 -21.52
C PRO A 240 -10.28 -0.82 -22.22
N VAL A 241 -10.09 0.45 -22.54
CA VAL A 241 -10.91 1.14 -23.53
C VAL A 241 -10.43 0.67 -24.90
N PRO A 242 -11.33 0.34 -25.85
CA PRO A 242 -10.93 0.10 -27.22
C PRO A 242 -10.39 1.41 -27.82
N LEU A 243 -9.11 1.69 -27.60
CA LEU A 243 -8.38 2.62 -28.44
C LEU A 243 -8.44 1.99 -29.83
N LYS A 244 -9.04 2.70 -30.79
CA LYS A 244 -9.17 2.25 -32.18
C LYS A 244 -7.81 1.85 -32.80
N ASP A 245 -6.71 2.26 -32.17
CA ASP A 245 -5.34 1.97 -32.55
C ASP A 245 -4.60 0.96 -31.63
N SER A 246 -5.18 0.48 -30.52
CA SER A 246 -4.54 -0.47 -29.57
C SER A 246 -5.11 -1.89 -29.59
N ALA A 247 -5.94 -2.26 -30.56
CA ALA A 247 -6.53 -3.60 -30.65
C ALA A 247 -5.47 -4.75 -30.57
N ARG A 248 -4.20 -4.47 -30.91
CA ARG A 248 -3.10 -5.43 -30.71
C ARG A 248 -2.48 -5.40 -29.31
N TYR A 249 -2.55 -4.31 -28.56
CA TYR A 249 -1.87 -4.18 -27.28
C TYR A 249 -2.56 -5.00 -26.18
N HIS A 250 -3.89 -4.94 -26.10
CA HIS A 250 -4.66 -5.63 -25.06
C HIS A 250 -4.88 -7.12 -25.32
N ASP A 251 -4.85 -7.56 -26.59
CA ASP A 251 -4.80 -9.00 -26.93
C ASP A 251 -3.47 -9.66 -26.51
N LEU A 252 -2.45 -8.85 -26.16
CA LEU A 252 -1.08 -9.31 -25.88
C LEU A 252 -0.67 -9.15 -24.41
N ASN A 253 -1.25 -8.25 -23.62
CA ASN A 253 -0.76 -7.99 -22.25
C ASN A 253 -1.48 -8.88 -21.20
N PRO A 254 -0.77 -9.83 -20.57
CA PRO A 254 -1.30 -10.68 -19.51
C PRO A 254 -1.60 -9.86 -18.24
N HIS A 255 -2.16 -10.51 -17.22
CA HIS A 255 -2.37 -9.96 -15.88
C HIS A 255 -1.17 -9.11 -15.45
N LEU A 256 -1.36 -7.79 -15.43
CA LEU A 256 -0.44 -6.88 -14.77
C LEU A 256 -1.12 -6.51 -13.45
N PRO A 257 -0.55 -6.91 -12.31
CA PRO A 257 -1.02 -6.42 -11.02
C PRO A 257 -0.90 -4.91 -10.99
N CYS A 258 -1.95 -4.22 -10.54
CA CYS A 258 -1.85 -2.82 -10.21
C CYS A 258 -1.12 -2.70 -8.87
N CYS A 259 0.03 -2.04 -8.85
CA CYS A 259 0.84 -1.83 -7.66
C CYS A 259 0.37 -0.60 -6.88
N ALA A 260 0.10 0.50 -7.57
CA ALA A 260 -0.27 1.77 -6.95
C ALA A 260 -1.26 2.58 -7.80
N VAL A 261 -2.04 3.43 -7.14
CA VAL A 261 -2.99 4.33 -7.81
C VAL A 261 -2.94 5.71 -7.14
N LYS A 262 -2.90 6.77 -7.95
CA LYS A 262 -2.92 8.13 -7.44
C LYS A 262 -3.83 9.02 -8.28
N TYR A 263 -4.53 9.93 -7.61
CA TYR A 263 -5.22 11.02 -8.30
C TYR A 263 -4.26 12.15 -8.63
N TRP A 264 -4.36 12.63 -9.86
CA TRP A 264 -3.65 13.80 -10.32
C TRP A 264 -4.63 14.71 -11.07
N ASN A 265 -5.12 15.75 -10.39
CA ASN A 265 -6.16 16.63 -10.89
C ASN A 265 -7.40 15.83 -11.35
N GLU A 266 -7.73 15.92 -12.64
CA GLU A 266 -8.85 15.22 -13.29
C GLU A 266 -8.46 13.82 -13.81
N PHE A 267 -7.29 13.31 -13.42
CA PHE A 267 -6.74 12.05 -13.89
C PHE A 267 -6.51 11.05 -12.76
N ILE A 268 -6.50 9.79 -13.12
CA ILE A 268 -6.13 8.66 -12.28
C ILE A 268 -4.91 8.01 -12.92
N VAL A 269 -3.81 7.96 -12.19
CA VAL A 269 -2.57 7.32 -12.62
C VAL A 269 -2.47 5.96 -11.96
N LEU A 270 -2.38 4.91 -12.79
CA LEU A 270 -2.25 3.51 -12.38
C LEU A 270 -0.83 3.08 -12.67
N VAL A 271 -0.13 2.60 -11.66
CA VAL A 271 1.19 1.99 -11.81
C VAL A 271 1.02 0.48 -11.79
N MET A 272 1.26 -0.13 -12.94
CA MET A 272 1.27 -1.57 -13.15
C MET A 272 2.71 -2.08 -13.08
N THR A 273 2.90 -3.40 -13.05
CA THR A 273 4.25 -3.99 -12.96
C THR A 273 5.20 -3.65 -14.13
N SER A 274 4.67 -3.37 -15.32
CA SER A 274 5.47 -3.07 -16.51
C SER A 274 5.03 -1.81 -17.25
N GLU A 275 4.04 -1.08 -16.75
CA GLU A 275 3.51 0.12 -17.41
C GLU A 275 2.81 1.07 -16.43
N VAL A 276 2.78 2.35 -16.79
CA VAL A 276 1.90 3.35 -16.17
C VAL A 276 0.74 3.61 -17.12
N GLN A 277 -0.48 3.48 -16.61
CA GLN A 277 -1.71 3.80 -17.34
C GLN A 277 -2.33 5.08 -16.75
N ILE A 278 -2.84 5.95 -17.62
CA ILE A 278 -3.48 7.20 -17.18
C ILE A 278 -4.92 7.22 -17.67
N TYR A 279 -5.85 7.40 -16.75
CA TYR A 279 -7.28 7.47 -17.01
C TYR A 279 -7.81 8.86 -16.70
N LYS A 280 -8.84 9.29 -17.44
CA LYS A 280 -9.68 10.39 -16.98
C LYS A 280 -10.50 9.93 -15.78
N LYS A 281 -10.58 10.76 -14.74
CA LYS A 281 -11.42 10.54 -13.58
C LYS A 281 -12.90 10.32 -14.01
N PRO A 282 -13.58 9.27 -13.51
CA PRO A 282 -15.00 9.06 -13.77
C PRO A 282 -15.85 10.22 -13.22
N ASP A 283 -16.81 10.70 -14.01
CA ASP A 283 -17.81 11.67 -13.53
C ASP A 283 -19.06 10.92 -13.05
N PHE A 284 -19.11 10.63 -11.75
CA PHE A 284 -20.25 9.98 -11.12
C PHE A 284 -21.49 10.88 -10.98
N ALA A 285 -21.36 12.20 -11.19
CA ALA A 285 -22.50 13.13 -11.18
C ALA A 285 -23.29 13.03 -12.48
N SER A 286 -22.61 12.85 -13.62
CA SER A 286 -23.27 12.59 -14.92
C SER A 286 -23.98 11.22 -14.91
N HIS A 287 -25.31 11.23 -14.87
CA HIS A 287 -26.13 10.04 -14.59
C HIS A 287 -26.26 9.02 -15.72
N GLU A 288 -25.51 9.15 -16.82
CA GLU A 288 -25.82 8.38 -18.01
C GLU A 288 -24.77 7.34 -18.41
N HIS A 289 -23.50 7.65 -18.67
CA HIS A 289 -22.61 6.63 -19.28
C HIS A 289 -21.12 6.86 -19.05
N SER A 290 -20.57 6.37 -17.94
CA SER A 290 -19.18 5.87 -18.01
C SER A 290 -18.99 4.65 -17.11
N PRO A 291 -19.40 3.45 -17.55
CA PRO A 291 -19.08 2.21 -16.85
C PRO A 291 -17.58 1.91 -16.84
N CYS A 292 -16.79 2.62 -17.67
CA CYS A 292 -15.34 2.48 -17.74
C CYS A 292 -14.65 3.85 -17.61
N GLY A 293 -13.49 3.90 -16.95
CA GLY A 293 -12.59 5.05 -17.02
C GLY A 293 -12.08 5.23 -18.46
N ALA A 294 -11.95 6.48 -18.92
CA ALA A 294 -11.41 6.75 -20.24
C ALA A 294 -9.87 6.67 -20.20
N LEU A 295 -9.28 5.58 -20.69
CA LEU A 295 -7.83 5.46 -20.84
C LEU A 295 -7.31 6.52 -21.81
N ILE A 296 -6.33 7.32 -21.35
CA ILE A 296 -5.72 8.42 -22.08
C ILE A 296 -4.40 7.97 -22.70
N SER A 297 -3.54 7.34 -21.90
CA SER A 297 -2.22 6.92 -22.34
C SER A 297 -1.71 5.70 -21.56
N ILE A 298 -0.77 4.98 -22.19
CA ILE A 298 0.01 3.90 -21.58
C ILE A 298 1.47 4.23 -21.82
N HIS A 299 2.27 4.14 -20.76
CA HIS A 299 3.71 4.37 -20.79
C HIS A 299 4.39 3.09 -20.30
N PRO A 300 5.12 2.35 -21.15
CA PRO A 300 5.88 1.20 -20.68
C PRO A 300 6.90 1.68 -19.66
N ILE A 301 6.98 0.96 -18.55
CA ILE A 301 8.03 1.17 -17.56
C ILE A 301 9.19 0.28 -17.98
N ASP A 302 10.25 0.87 -18.53
CA ASP A 302 11.51 0.16 -18.80
C ASP A 302 12.31 -0.01 -17.50
N LEU A 303 11.62 -0.44 -16.43
CA LEU A 303 12.29 -1.00 -15.26
C LEU A 303 12.78 -2.36 -15.70
N GLN A 304 13.95 -2.39 -16.32
CA GLN A 304 14.77 -3.58 -16.26
C GLN A 304 15.08 -3.79 -14.77
N CYS A 305 14.23 -4.55 -14.07
CA CYS A 305 14.44 -5.02 -12.71
C CYS A 305 15.63 -5.99 -12.69
N TYR A 306 16.82 -5.48 -13.01
CA TYR A 306 18.08 -6.18 -12.82
C TYR A 306 18.44 -6.10 -11.34
N GLY A 307 17.72 -6.84 -10.49
CA GLY A 307 18.16 -7.30 -9.16
C GLY A 307 18.86 -6.32 -8.21
N SER A 308 18.79 -5.00 -8.43
CA SER A 308 19.50 -3.99 -7.65
C SER A 308 18.83 -2.63 -7.85
N PRO A 309 18.34 -1.99 -6.77
CA PRO A 309 17.72 -0.66 -6.84
C PRO A 309 18.81 0.39 -7.03
N LEU A 310 19.27 0.58 -8.27
CA LEU A 310 20.33 1.55 -8.61
C LEU A 310 19.80 2.91 -9.07
N THR A 311 18.48 3.09 -9.14
CA THR A 311 17.84 4.35 -9.61
C THR A 311 17.11 5.14 -8.53
N VAL A 312 17.17 4.74 -7.26
CA VAL A 312 16.79 5.65 -6.16
C VAL A 312 17.98 6.55 -5.88
N ASP A 313 17.95 7.78 -6.40
CA ASP A 313 19.07 8.74 -6.36
C ASP A 313 19.57 9.00 -4.92
N LYS A 314 18.69 8.78 -3.91
CA LYS A 314 19.04 8.66 -2.49
C LYS A 314 18.09 7.72 -1.71
N ALA A 315 18.22 6.41 -1.89
CA ALA A 315 17.73 5.49 -0.86
C ALA A 315 18.68 5.54 0.34
N TYR A 316 18.22 6.11 1.45
CA TYR A 316 18.93 6.01 2.72
C TYR A 316 18.73 4.59 3.26
N PHE A 317 19.52 3.64 2.76
CA PHE A 317 19.59 2.31 3.34
C PHE A 317 20.11 2.47 4.77
N VAL A 318 19.21 2.32 5.74
CA VAL A 318 19.61 2.17 7.12
C VAL A 318 20.41 0.88 7.18
N ASP A 319 21.69 0.98 7.57
CA ASP A 319 22.52 -0.20 7.74
C ASP A 319 21.74 -1.18 8.63
N SER A 320 21.66 -2.42 8.17
CA SER A 320 20.93 -3.46 8.86
C SER A 320 21.45 -3.62 10.30
N GLU A 321 22.73 -3.29 10.56
CA GLU A 321 23.30 -3.29 11.92
C GLU A 321 22.86 -2.10 12.80
N ALA A 322 22.36 -1.01 12.22
CA ALA A 322 21.93 0.21 12.91
C ALA A 322 20.42 0.24 13.24
N MET A 323 19.59 -0.43 12.43
CA MET A 323 18.31 -0.92 12.94
C MET A 323 18.62 -1.95 14.03
N PRO A 324 17.90 -2.02 15.15
CA PRO A 324 18.03 -3.10 16.12
C PRO A 324 17.53 -4.39 15.45
N MET A 325 18.35 -4.96 14.57
CA MET A 325 18.10 -6.17 13.78
C MET A 325 18.08 -7.45 14.62
N THR A 326 18.05 -7.32 15.94
CA THR A 326 17.47 -8.36 16.78
C THR A 326 15.96 -8.15 16.94
N LEU A 327 15.26 -7.57 15.94
CA LEU A 327 13.84 -7.86 15.78
C LEU A 327 13.78 -9.37 15.53
N PRO A 328 13.29 -10.16 16.48
CA PRO A 328 13.42 -11.61 16.40
C PRO A 328 12.49 -12.22 15.32
N TYR A 329 11.73 -11.38 14.61
CA TYR A 329 10.72 -11.74 13.62
C TYR A 329 10.71 -10.72 12.48
N PRO A 330 10.44 -11.16 11.23
CA PRO A 330 10.33 -10.27 10.09
C PRO A 330 9.24 -9.22 10.32
N PRO A 331 9.47 -7.95 9.91
CA PRO A 331 8.44 -6.92 9.94
C PRO A 331 7.28 -7.37 9.05
N SER A 332 6.06 -7.24 9.55
CA SER A 332 4.87 -7.50 8.74
C SER A 332 4.43 -6.26 7.98
N GLN A 333 4.70 -5.07 8.54
CA GLN A 333 4.32 -3.77 7.99
C GLN A 333 5.29 -2.68 8.47
N ILE A 334 5.54 -1.69 7.61
CA ILE A 334 6.27 -0.47 7.96
C ILE A 334 5.53 0.76 7.42
N ASP A 335 5.58 1.87 8.15
CA ASP A 335 5.12 3.16 7.65
C ASP A 335 6.03 4.28 8.16
N PHE A 336 6.17 5.34 7.35
CA PHE A 336 7.09 6.44 7.63
C PHE A 336 6.47 7.81 7.38
N ASP A 337 6.67 8.74 8.32
CA ASP A 337 6.43 10.18 8.13
C ASP A 337 7.79 10.88 8.09
N ASP A 338 8.27 11.09 6.87
CA ASP A 338 9.52 11.80 6.59
C ASP A 338 9.56 13.18 7.21
N GLY A 339 8.46 13.93 7.09
CA GLY A 339 8.35 15.29 7.60
C GLY A 339 8.56 15.36 9.12
N ARG A 340 8.26 14.28 9.86
CA ARG A 340 8.57 14.18 11.30
C ARG A 340 9.81 13.38 11.64
N GLY A 341 10.32 12.57 10.72
CA GLY A 341 11.31 11.55 11.04
C GLY A 341 10.77 10.53 12.04
N VAL A 342 9.55 10.06 11.84
CA VAL A 342 8.92 9.03 12.67
C VAL A 342 8.60 7.83 11.78
N PHE A 343 9.06 6.64 12.15
CA PHE A 343 8.63 5.40 11.53
C PHE A 343 7.96 4.49 12.55
N VAL A 344 7.10 3.61 12.05
CA VAL A 344 6.46 2.56 12.82
C VAL A 344 6.63 1.23 12.12
N VAL A 345 6.89 0.18 12.90
CA VAL A 345 7.04 -1.19 12.41
C VAL A 345 6.14 -2.09 13.23
N GLY A 346 5.22 -2.79 12.57
CA GLY A 346 4.49 -3.92 13.14
C GLY A 346 5.14 -5.23 12.75
N ASN A 347 4.98 -6.28 13.56
CA ASN A 347 5.49 -7.61 13.22
C ASN A 347 4.44 -8.71 13.41
N SER A 348 4.81 -9.92 12.98
CA SER A 348 3.94 -11.10 13.05
C SER A 348 3.64 -11.58 14.48
N ARG A 349 4.29 -11.02 15.50
CA ARG A 349 3.97 -11.24 16.92
C ARG A 349 3.07 -10.18 17.53
N GLY A 350 2.78 -9.10 16.79
CA GLY A 350 1.99 -7.98 17.27
C GLY A 350 2.80 -7.05 18.16
N GLU A 351 4.11 -7.04 17.98
CA GLU A 351 4.99 -6.08 18.62
C GLU A 351 5.07 -4.85 17.70
N LEU A 352 4.71 -3.69 18.25
CA LEU A 352 4.82 -2.42 17.54
C LEU A 352 6.09 -1.69 18.00
N PHE A 353 6.91 -1.26 17.06
CA PHE A 353 8.09 -0.45 17.30
C PHE A 353 7.87 0.94 16.71
N VAL A 354 8.21 1.97 17.49
CA VAL A 354 8.14 3.36 17.07
C VAL A 354 9.55 3.93 17.09
N GLY A 355 10.07 4.25 15.91
CA GLY A 355 11.37 4.88 15.75
C GLY A 355 11.23 6.39 15.52
N ARG A 356 12.11 7.18 16.13
CA ARG A 356 12.15 8.64 15.97
C ARG A 356 13.56 9.12 15.70
N PHE A 357 13.72 9.92 14.65
CA PHE A 357 14.96 10.59 14.33
C PHE A 357 15.09 11.94 15.06
N VAL A 358 13.99 12.52 15.52
CA VAL A 358 13.97 13.85 16.15
C VAL A 358 13.18 13.80 17.46
N ASP A 359 13.55 14.65 18.42
CA ASP A 359 12.80 14.83 19.67
C ASP A 359 11.41 15.41 19.39
N ASP A 360 10.37 14.80 19.97
CA ASP A 360 8.96 15.19 19.83
C ASP A 360 8.69 16.66 20.20
N ASN A 361 9.57 17.27 21.01
CA ASN A 361 9.40 18.63 21.52
C ASN A 361 10.03 19.72 20.65
N LEU A 362 10.69 19.37 19.54
CA LEU A 362 11.27 20.39 18.65
C LEU A 362 10.22 21.18 17.89
N LEU A 363 9.09 20.54 17.54
CA LEU A 363 7.99 21.19 16.86
C LEU A 363 6.98 21.77 17.84
N SER A 364 6.73 23.07 17.71
CA SER A 364 5.68 23.74 18.48
C SER A 364 4.31 23.17 18.11
N THR A 365 3.47 22.91 19.10
CA THR A 365 2.12 22.33 18.91
C THR A 365 1.18 23.28 18.14
N SER A 366 1.43 24.59 18.22
CA SER A 366 0.72 25.61 17.43
C SER A 366 1.21 25.68 15.98
N SER A 367 2.37 25.09 15.66
CA SER A 367 2.98 25.20 14.34
C SER A 367 2.48 24.15 13.33
N VAL A 368 1.78 23.12 13.80
CA VAL A 368 1.29 21.98 12.99
C VAL A 368 -0.19 21.68 13.24
N HIS A 369 -0.84 21.03 12.30
CA HIS A 369 -2.20 20.49 12.41
C HIS A 369 -2.16 19.00 12.78
N ASP A 370 -1.55 18.66 13.92
CA ASP A 370 -1.38 17.26 14.34
C ASP A 370 -2.51 16.69 15.22
N ASP A 371 -3.56 17.47 15.47
CA ASP A 371 -4.74 17.03 16.21
C ASP A 371 -5.75 16.33 15.30
N LEU A 372 -6.45 15.33 15.83
CA LEU A 372 -7.60 14.72 15.18
C LEU A 372 -8.73 15.75 14.96
N PRO A 373 -9.40 15.74 13.79
CA PRO A 373 -10.52 16.64 13.52
C PRO A 373 -11.73 16.32 14.39
N ASN A 374 -12.61 17.29 14.63
CA ASN A 374 -13.87 17.02 15.34
C ASN A 374 -14.84 16.25 14.44
N ILE A 375 -15.48 15.21 14.98
CA ILE A 375 -16.53 14.47 14.29
C ILE A 375 -17.91 14.83 14.86
N SER A 376 -18.91 14.87 13.99
CA SER A 376 -20.30 15.12 14.37
C SER A 376 -20.86 13.98 15.22
N ASP A 377 -21.72 14.29 16.19
CA ASP A 377 -22.54 13.28 16.87
C ASP A 377 -23.35 12.45 15.88
N SER A 378 -23.10 11.16 15.85
CA SER A 378 -23.92 10.20 15.11
C SER A 378 -23.99 8.91 15.89
N ASN A 379 -25.13 8.22 15.78
CA ASN A 379 -25.40 6.98 16.50
C ASN A 379 -24.50 5.80 16.08
N ASP A 380 -23.78 5.90 14.96
CA ASP A 380 -22.94 4.82 14.42
C ASP A 380 -21.50 4.91 14.92
N ILE A 381 -21.35 4.86 16.24
CA ILE A 381 -20.05 4.72 16.89
C ILE A 381 -19.60 3.27 16.72
N GLY A 382 -18.34 3.07 16.33
CA GLY A 382 -17.74 1.75 16.13
C GLY A 382 -18.04 0.76 17.26
N ARG A 383 -18.12 -0.52 16.91
CA ARG A 383 -18.32 -1.61 17.88
C ARG A 383 -17.08 -1.75 18.76
N ASN A 384 -17.18 -1.30 20.01
CA ASN A 384 -16.12 -1.43 21.02
C ASN A 384 -16.07 -2.82 21.68
N LYS A 385 -16.64 -3.86 21.06
CA LYS A 385 -16.66 -5.22 21.59
C LYS A 385 -16.22 -6.19 20.51
N PRO A 386 -15.49 -7.26 20.87
CA PRO A 386 -15.11 -8.32 19.95
C PRO A 386 -16.31 -8.82 19.15
N VAL A 387 -16.13 -8.89 17.83
CA VAL A 387 -17.10 -9.45 16.89
C VAL A 387 -16.63 -10.86 16.55
N GLN A 388 -17.58 -11.79 16.41
CA GLN A 388 -17.24 -13.15 15.99
C GLN A 388 -16.61 -13.13 14.59
N MET A 389 -15.46 -13.77 14.46
CA MET A 389 -14.77 -13.92 13.18
C MET A 389 -15.59 -14.79 12.21
N THR A 390 -15.79 -14.28 11.00
CA THR A 390 -16.48 -14.92 9.87
C THR A 390 -15.44 -15.39 8.85
N LEU A 391 -14.53 -16.26 9.26
CA LEU A 391 -13.45 -16.74 8.39
C LEU A 391 -13.96 -17.77 7.36
N PRO A 392 -13.25 -17.97 6.24
CA PRO A 392 -13.50 -19.09 5.34
C PRO A 392 -13.58 -20.42 6.10
N VAL A 393 -14.49 -21.30 5.68
CA VAL A 393 -14.75 -22.61 6.32
C VAL A 393 -13.47 -23.44 6.51
N PHE A 394 -12.47 -23.27 5.66
CA PHE A 394 -11.14 -23.87 5.79
C PHE A 394 -10.56 -23.72 7.20
N TYR A 395 -10.62 -22.53 7.80
CA TYR A 395 -10.01 -22.27 9.10
C TYR A 395 -10.68 -23.06 10.25
N SER A 396 -11.95 -23.45 10.09
CA SER A 396 -12.61 -24.35 11.06
C SER A 396 -12.10 -25.79 11.01
N TYR A 397 -11.45 -26.18 9.91
CA TYR A 397 -10.90 -27.51 9.65
C TYR A 397 -9.37 -27.53 9.53
N ALA A 398 -8.69 -26.39 9.69
CA ALA A 398 -7.25 -26.25 9.43
C ALA A 398 -6.40 -27.27 10.22
N ASN A 399 -6.77 -27.55 11.48
CA ASN A 399 -6.08 -28.56 12.29
C ASN A 399 -6.24 -30.00 11.75
N ILE A 400 -7.36 -30.32 11.10
CA ILE A 400 -7.60 -31.65 10.51
C ILE A 400 -6.91 -31.74 9.14
N VAL A 401 -6.95 -30.68 8.34
CA VAL A 401 -6.20 -30.58 7.08
C VAL A 401 -4.71 -30.76 7.32
N ARG A 402 -4.17 -30.14 8.37
CA ARG A 402 -2.79 -30.32 8.83
C ARG A 402 -2.41 -31.78 9.11
N GLN A 403 -3.37 -32.61 9.51
CA GLN A 403 -3.14 -34.04 9.75
C GLN A 403 -3.19 -34.88 8.46
N GLY A 404 -3.20 -34.24 7.29
CA GLY A 404 -3.26 -34.89 5.98
C GLY A 404 -4.67 -35.36 5.59
N SER A 405 -5.71 -34.86 6.27
CA SER A 405 -7.09 -35.29 6.03
C SER A 405 -7.98 -34.11 5.63
N ILE A 406 -8.74 -34.28 4.55
CA ILE A 406 -9.70 -33.27 4.09
C ILE A 406 -11.11 -33.75 4.37
N PRO A 407 -11.80 -33.16 5.36
CA PRO A 407 -13.18 -33.50 5.65
C PRO A 407 -14.08 -33.29 4.43
N LEU A 408 -15.01 -34.21 4.19
CA LEU A 408 -15.99 -34.09 3.11
C LEU A 408 -16.79 -32.77 3.15
N PRO A 409 -17.19 -32.22 4.32
CA PRO A 409 -17.84 -30.91 4.37
C PRO A 409 -16.98 -29.78 3.82
N LEU A 410 -15.68 -29.75 4.16
CA LEU A 410 -14.73 -28.77 3.63
C LEU A 410 -14.58 -28.93 2.12
N ARG A 411 -14.39 -30.17 1.64
CA ARG A 411 -14.28 -30.49 0.21
C ARG A 411 -15.50 -30.00 -0.57
N LYS A 412 -16.70 -30.27 -0.08
CA LYS A 412 -17.97 -29.80 -0.69
C LYS A 412 -18.09 -28.28 -0.69
N ALA A 413 -17.69 -27.63 0.40
CA ALA A 413 -17.79 -26.18 0.50
C ALA A 413 -16.80 -25.46 -0.44
N ALA A 414 -15.55 -25.93 -0.51
CA ALA A 414 -14.54 -25.36 -1.40
C ALA A 414 -14.89 -25.57 -2.88
N THR A 415 -15.29 -26.79 -3.26
CA THR A 415 -15.63 -27.16 -4.64
C THR A 415 -16.94 -26.55 -5.13
N LYS A 416 -17.76 -25.96 -4.24
CA LYS A 416 -19.05 -25.34 -4.62
C LYS A 416 -18.91 -24.21 -5.63
N LEU A 417 -17.82 -23.46 -5.56
CA LEU A 417 -17.54 -22.31 -6.44
C LEU A 417 -16.62 -22.68 -7.62
N TRP A 418 -16.16 -23.93 -7.67
CA TRP A 418 -15.29 -24.44 -8.72
C TRP A 418 -16.11 -24.76 -9.97
N GLY A 419 -15.55 -24.47 -11.14
CA GLY A 419 -16.24 -24.59 -12.42
C GLY A 419 -16.28 -23.28 -13.22
N LEU A 420 -17.03 -23.29 -14.32
CA LEU A 420 -17.17 -22.14 -15.20
C LEU A 420 -17.91 -20.99 -14.50
N VAL A 421 -17.69 -19.75 -14.96
CA VAL A 421 -18.33 -18.55 -14.41
C VAL A 421 -19.86 -18.68 -14.41
N ASP A 422 -20.42 -19.26 -15.47
CA ASP A 422 -21.87 -19.45 -15.63
C ASP A 422 -22.43 -20.65 -14.85
N GLY A 423 -21.59 -21.29 -14.02
CA GLY A 423 -21.95 -22.44 -13.19
C GLY A 423 -22.09 -23.76 -13.95
N ARG A 424 -21.83 -23.78 -15.26
CA ARG A 424 -21.88 -25.04 -16.03
C ARG A 424 -20.65 -25.90 -15.75
N PRO A 425 -20.80 -27.25 -15.76
CA PRO A 425 -19.66 -28.14 -15.69
C PRO A 425 -18.80 -27.98 -16.94
N PHE A 426 -17.47 -28.04 -16.75
CA PHE A 426 -16.54 -28.08 -17.86
C PHE A 426 -16.59 -29.46 -18.52
N THR A 427 -16.53 -29.51 -19.86
CA THR A 427 -16.54 -30.77 -20.61
C THR A 427 -15.54 -30.70 -21.76
N ALA A 428 -14.49 -31.51 -21.70
CA ALA A 428 -13.56 -31.74 -22.79
C ALA A 428 -12.99 -33.17 -22.68
N PRO A 429 -12.68 -33.87 -23.79
CA PRO A 429 -12.06 -35.19 -23.73
C PRO A 429 -10.74 -35.17 -22.94
N GLY A 430 -10.56 -36.11 -22.01
CA GLY A 430 -9.36 -36.20 -21.16
C GLY A 430 -9.35 -35.25 -19.95
N TRP A 431 -10.40 -34.43 -19.77
CA TRP A 431 -10.52 -33.48 -18.67
C TRP A 431 -11.75 -33.77 -17.82
N SER A 432 -11.64 -33.55 -16.52
CA SER A 432 -12.72 -33.77 -15.57
C SER A 432 -12.92 -32.61 -14.62
N SER A 433 -14.17 -32.43 -14.18
CA SER A 433 -14.55 -31.58 -13.06
C SER A 433 -15.06 -32.42 -11.88
N ASP A 434 -14.84 -33.74 -11.86
CA ASP A 434 -15.16 -34.60 -10.71
C ASP A 434 -14.10 -34.45 -9.62
N TRP A 435 -14.22 -33.38 -8.84
CA TRP A 435 -13.29 -33.06 -7.77
C TRP A 435 -13.25 -34.10 -6.65
N LEU A 436 -14.11 -35.12 -6.62
CA LEU A 436 -13.99 -36.26 -5.70
C LEU A 436 -12.90 -37.25 -6.13
N ARG A 437 -12.61 -37.32 -7.43
CA ARG A 437 -11.55 -38.17 -7.99
C ARG A 437 -10.20 -37.46 -8.11
N PHE A 438 -10.18 -36.13 -8.01
CA PHE A 438 -8.94 -35.35 -8.04
C PHE A 438 -8.02 -35.70 -6.86
N ARG A 439 -6.82 -36.20 -7.16
CA ARG A 439 -5.85 -36.68 -6.16
C ARG A 439 -5.18 -35.55 -5.39
N ASN A 440 -4.89 -34.44 -6.06
CA ASN A 440 -4.10 -33.33 -5.52
C ASN A 440 -4.98 -32.21 -4.94
N ILE A 441 -6.20 -32.52 -4.48
CA ILE A 441 -7.18 -31.51 -4.07
C ILE A 441 -6.73 -30.69 -2.85
N ASP A 442 -5.91 -31.30 -2.00
CA ASP A 442 -5.28 -30.68 -0.83
C ASP A 442 -4.42 -29.48 -1.17
N ARG A 443 -3.75 -29.51 -2.32
CA ARG A 443 -2.92 -28.38 -2.80
C ARG A 443 -3.74 -27.18 -3.28
N TRP A 444 -5.03 -27.39 -3.55
CA TRP A 444 -5.93 -26.37 -4.12
C TRP A 444 -7.00 -25.86 -3.16
N ILE A 445 -7.28 -26.59 -2.08
CA ILE A 445 -8.34 -26.25 -1.13
C ILE A 445 -7.99 -25.08 -0.20
N VAL A 446 -6.72 -24.70 -0.20
CA VAL A 446 -6.19 -23.57 0.56
C VAL A 446 -6.82 -22.25 0.06
N PRO A 447 -7.52 -21.51 0.94
CA PRO A 447 -8.13 -20.23 0.57
C PRO A 447 -7.05 -19.15 0.38
N HIS A 448 -7.48 -17.96 -0.03
CA HIS A 448 -6.64 -16.78 0.03
C HIS A 448 -6.16 -16.53 1.47
N LEU A 449 -4.85 -16.31 1.65
CA LEU A 449 -4.24 -16.06 2.96
C LEU A 449 -4.79 -14.76 3.54
N ARG A 450 -5.53 -14.85 4.64
CA ARG A 450 -6.22 -13.67 5.20
C ARG A 450 -5.30 -12.76 6.02
N TRP A 451 -4.11 -13.25 6.39
CA TRP A 451 -3.06 -12.52 7.09
C TRP A 451 -1.78 -12.39 6.24
N GLY A 452 -1.87 -12.62 4.92
CA GLY A 452 -0.71 -12.68 4.04
C GLY A 452 0.32 -13.72 4.49
N ALA A 453 1.60 -13.38 4.43
CA ALA A 453 2.69 -14.26 4.87
C ALA A 453 2.70 -14.55 6.38
N ALA A 454 1.94 -13.78 7.17
CA ALA A 454 1.84 -13.98 8.61
C ALA A 454 0.69 -14.94 8.98
N ASP A 455 -0.01 -15.58 8.04
CA ASP A 455 -1.10 -16.49 8.37
C ASP A 455 -0.64 -17.63 9.31
N PRO A 456 -1.26 -17.80 10.49
CA PRO A 456 -0.78 -18.75 11.50
C PRO A 456 -0.79 -20.21 11.04
N TYR A 457 -1.49 -20.52 9.95
CA TYR A 457 -1.54 -21.86 9.37
C TYR A 457 -0.59 -22.06 8.19
N PHE A 458 0.13 -21.03 7.74
CA PHE A 458 0.99 -21.08 6.56
C PHE A 458 2.40 -20.58 6.85
N HIS A 459 3.38 -21.14 6.15
CA HIS A 459 4.74 -20.63 6.13
C HIS A 459 5.37 -20.94 4.79
N PHE A 460 6.05 -19.97 4.21
CA PHE A 460 6.90 -20.19 3.06
C PHE A 460 8.31 -20.52 3.57
N GLY A 461 8.83 -21.70 3.24
CA GLY A 461 10.20 -22.10 3.57
C GLY A 461 10.33 -23.44 4.31
N ASP A 462 11.49 -24.07 4.13
CA ASP A 462 11.83 -25.35 4.74
C ASP A 462 12.17 -25.16 6.24
N GLY A 463 11.35 -25.75 7.13
CA GLY A 463 11.74 -25.96 8.53
C GLY A 463 10.93 -25.23 9.61
N GLY A 464 9.84 -24.55 9.27
CA GLY A 464 8.93 -23.99 10.27
C GLY A 464 8.02 -25.05 10.92
N LEU A 465 7.66 -24.83 12.18
CA LEU A 465 6.65 -25.61 12.95
C LEU A 465 5.20 -25.38 12.48
N THR A 466 5.00 -24.70 11.35
CA THR A 466 3.68 -24.32 10.86
C THR A 466 2.97 -25.49 10.18
N CYS A 467 1.68 -25.26 9.90
CA CYS A 467 0.74 -26.32 9.57
C CYS A 467 0.78 -26.71 8.08
N PHE A 468 1.30 -25.84 7.23
CA PHE A 468 1.33 -26.00 5.79
C PHE A 468 2.58 -25.33 5.23
N ASP A 469 3.36 -26.08 4.46
CA ASP A 469 4.41 -25.53 3.63
C ASP A 469 3.73 -24.82 2.45
N GLY A 470 3.87 -23.50 2.39
CA GLY A 470 3.30 -22.65 1.34
C GLY A 470 3.69 -23.11 -0.05
N ASN A 471 4.85 -23.77 -0.20
CA ASN A 471 5.33 -24.32 -1.47
C ASN A 471 4.50 -25.53 -1.93
N GLN A 472 3.81 -26.22 -1.01
CA GLN A 472 2.94 -27.35 -1.34
C GLN A 472 1.54 -26.90 -1.77
N ALA A 473 1.09 -25.73 -1.32
CA ALA A 473 -0.21 -25.18 -1.67
C ALA A 473 -0.12 -24.50 -3.05
N THR A 474 -0.49 -25.22 -4.11
CA THR A 474 -0.51 -24.67 -5.48
C THR A 474 -1.25 -23.33 -5.54
N SER A 475 -2.37 -23.17 -4.83
CA SER A 475 -3.09 -21.88 -4.81
C SER A 475 -2.33 -20.76 -4.08
N ALA A 476 -1.47 -21.06 -3.11
CA ALA A 476 -0.63 -20.06 -2.44
C ALA A 476 0.56 -19.66 -3.34
N VAL A 477 1.23 -20.65 -3.93
CA VAL A 477 2.32 -20.44 -4.90
C VAL A 477 1.84 -19.59 -6.07
N LEU A 478 0.69 -19.94 -6.66
CA LEU A 478 0.09 -19.18 -7.76
C LEU A 478 -0.13 -17.70 -7.42
N ARG A 479 -0.57 -17.40 -6.19
CA ARG A 479 -0.77 -16.02 -5.75
C ARG A 479 0.53 -15.29 -5.51
N HIS A 480 1.49 -15.97 -4.88
CA HIS A 480 2.80 -15.40 -4.59
C HIS A 480 3.57 -15.09 -5.88
N ASP A 481 3.75 -16.08 -6.74
CA ASP A 481 4.64 -16.00 -7.90
C ASP A 481 4.06 -15.18 -9.05
N HIS A 482 2.73 -15.14 -9.17
CA HIS A 482 2.02 -14.41 -10.23
C HIS A 482 1.19 -13.25 -9.73
N ARG A 483 1.32 -12.87 -8.46
CA ARG A 483 0.63 -11.71 -7.86
C ARG A 483 -0.89 -11.71 -8.11
N ILE A 484 -1.49 -12.91 -8.10
CA ILE A 484 -2.94 -13.09 -8.22
C ILE A 484 -3.58 -12.67 -6.89
N LEU A 485 -4.44 -11.67 -6.92
CA LEU A 485 -5.12 -11.16 -5.72
C LEU A 485 -6.43 -11.92 -5.46
N GLY A 486 -7.12 -12.34 -6.53
CA GLY A 486 -8.41 -13.00 -6.42
C GLY A 486 -8.36 -14.42 -5.86
N ASN A 487 -9.55 -14.95 -5.57
CA ASN A 487 -9.70 -16.37 -5.29
C ASN A 487 -9.45 -17.20 -6.55
N ILE A 488 -8.67 -18.27 -6.39
CA ILE A 488 -8.39 -19.24 -7.45
C ILE A 488 -9.47 -20.31 -7.41
N TYR A 489 -10.18 -20.48 -8.53
CA TYR A 489 -11.23 -21.48 -8.70
C TYR A 489 -10.81 -22.48 -9.77
N PRO A 490 -10.37 -23.69 -9.37
CA PRO A 490 -10.23 -24.81 -10.30
C PRO A 490 -11.50 -24.99 -11.14
N VAL A 491 -11.30 -25.27 -12.43
CA VAL A 491 -12.36 -25.46 -13.43
C VAL A 491 -12.38 -26.91 -13.89
N ALA A 492 -11.20 -27.43 -14.23
CA ALA A 492 -11.02 -28.82 -14.60
C ALA A 492 -9.58 -29.28 -14.35
N TYR A 493 -9.39 -30.58 -14.20
CA TYR A 493 -8.08 -31.22 -14.14
C TYR A 493 -8.00 -32.32 -15.20
N ARG A 494 -6.78 -32.68 -15.59
CA ARG A 494 -6.55 -33.74 -16.56
C ARG A 494 -6.69 -35.13 -15.92
N GLU A 495 -7.52 -36.00 -16.51
CA GLU A 495 -7.96 -37.26 -15.88
C GLU A 495 -6.82 -38.27 -15.69
N ASP A 496 -5.90 -38.33 -16.65
CA ASP A 496 -4.73 -39.20 -16.64
C ASP A 496 -3.57 -38.60 -15.82
N ASP A 497 -3.48 -37.28 -15.80
CA ASP A 497 -2.41 -36.52 -15.15
C ASP A 497 -2.97 -35.41 -14.25
N HIS A 498 -3.16 -35.75 -12.97
CA HIS A 498 -3.73 -34.84 -11.96
C HIS A 498 -2.82 -33.65 -11.60
N THR A 499 -1.73 -33.42 -12.32
CA THR A 499 -0.82 -32.28 -12.14
C THR A 499 -1.16 -31.09 -13.04
N GLU A 500 -1.97 -31.30 -14.08
CA GLU A 500 -2.45 -30.24 -14.95
C GLU A 500 -3.86 -29.77 -14.54
N VAL A 501 -4.00 -28.46 -14.32
CA VAL A 501 -5.25 -27.86 -13.86
C VAL A 501 -5.56 -26.59 -14.64
N ILE A 502 -6.77 -26.52 -15.18
CA ILE A 502 -7.37 -25.26 -15.65
C ILE A 502 -8.06 -24.63 -14.45
N PHE A 503 -7.74 -23.38 -14.15
CA PHE A 503 -8.39 -22.61 -13.09
C PHE A 503 -8.82 -21.24 -13.60
N ARG A 504 -9.60 -20.53 -12.80
CA ARG A 504 -9.97 -19.14 -13.07
C ARG A 504 -9.79 -18.25 -11.86
N VAL A 505 -9.64 -16.96 -12.12
CA VAL A 505 -9.68 -15.87 -11.14
C VAL A 505 -10.67 -14.86 -11.69
N GLY A 506 -11.76 -14.60 -10.97
CA GLY A 506 -12.90 -13.87 -11.51
C GLY A 506 -13.39 -14.47 -12.82
N GLN A 507 -13.30 -13.67 -13.89
CA GLN A 507 -13.70 -14.03 -15.26
C GLN A 507 -12.58 -14.63 -16.12
N ARG A 508 -11.34 -14.62 -15.62
CA ARG A 508 -10.14 -14.98 -16.41
C ARG A 508 -9.72 -16.42 -16.16
N TYR A 509 -9.28 -17.11 -17.22
CA TYR A 509 -8.89 -18.52 -17.18
C TYR A 509 -7.37 -18.68 -17.34
N TYR A 510 -6.83 -19.64 -16.60
CA TYR A 510 -5.42 -19.96 -16.50
C TYR A 510 -5.24 -21.47 -16.64
N PHE A 511 -4.06 -21.89 -17.04
CA PHE A 511 -3.66 -23.30 -17.11
C PHE A 511 -2.32 -23.46 -16.41
N GLN A 512 -2.29 -24.37 -15.46
CA GLN A 512 -1.08 -24.74 -14.75
C GLN A 512 -0.69 -26.15 -15.17
N ALA A 513 0.60 -26.35 -15.42
CA ALA A 513 1.21 -27.66 -15.64
C ALA A 513 2.49 -27.76 -14.82
N GLU A 514 2.62 -28.80 -14.02
CA GLU A 514 3.89 -29.12 -13.36
C GLU A 514 4.81 -29.82 -14.36
N CYS A 515 6.01 -29.29 -14.56
CA CYS A 515 7.04 -29.93 -15.35
C CYS A 515 8.07 -30.52 -14.40
N ASN A 516 8.28 -31.83 -14.49
CA ASN A 516 9.46 -32.44 -13.88
C ASN A 516 10.67 -31.98 -14.70
N GLU A 517 11.52 -31.12 -14.14
CA GLU A 517 12.81 -30.89 -14.77
C GLU A 517 13.60 -32.21 -14.76
N TYR A 518 14.26 -32.46 -15.89
CA TYR A 518 15.11 -33.63 -16.07
C TYR A 518 16.07 -33.79 -14.89
N ASP A 519 16.22 -35.04 -14.45
CA ASP A 519 17.16 -35.62 -13.49
C ASP A 519 18.61 -35.11 -13.70
N ARG A 520 18.87 -33.84 -13.39
CA ARG A 520 20.21 -33.26 -13.27
C ARG A 520 20.68 -33.63 -11.88
N GLY A 521 21.15 -34.86 -11.78
CA GLY A 521 21.60 -35.56 -10.58
C GLY A 521 21.84 -34.67 -9.35
N GLU A 522 20.99 -34.91 -8.35
CA GLU A 522 21.11 -34.66 -6.90
C GLU A 522 20.03 -33.81 -6.24
N LEU A 523 19.18 -33.07 -6.97
CA LEU A 523 17.99 -32.41 -6.41
C LEU A 523 16.81 -32.50 -7.38
N ASP A 524 15.72 -33.15 -6.96
CA ASP A 524 14.42 -33.10 -7.64
C ASP A 524 13.86 -31.67 -7.52
N ILE A 525 14.18 -30.81 -8.49
CA ILE A 525 13.59 -29.46 -8.59
C ILE A 525 12.36 -29.58 -9.50
N PHE A 526 11.18 -29.28 -8.96
CA PHE A 526 9.94 -29.20 -9.72
C PHE A 526 9.77 -27.76 -10.22
N GLU A 527 9.68 -27.57 -11.54
CA GLU A 527 9.36 -26.26 -12.12
C GLU A 527 7.84 -26.19 -12.37
N LEU A 528 7.18 -25.21 -11.73
CA LEU A 528 5.76 -24.95 -11.93
C LEU A 528 5.59 -24.03 -13.14
N ASN A 529 5.17 -24.58 -14.28
CA ASN A 529 4.92 -23.79 -15.49
C ASN A 529 3.46 -23.35 -15.55
N ILE A 530 3.23 -22.04 -15.60
CA ILE A 530 1.88 -21.47 -15.61
C ILE A 530 1.66 -20.67 -16.88
N TYR A 531 0.60 -21.01 -17.57
CA TYR A 531 0.18 -20.41 -18.81
C TYR A 531 -1.12 -19.63 -18.62
N VAL A 532 -1.16 -18.39 -19.09
CA VAL A 532 -2.37 -17.57 -19.16
C VAL A 532 -3.01 -17.75 -20.53
N PHE A 533 -4.32 -18.03 -20.54
CA PHE A 533 -5.12 -17.90 -21.74
C PHE A 533 -5.64 -16.46 -21.82
N ALA A 534 -5.14 -15.69 -22.79
CA ALA A 534 -5.47 -14.29 -22.96
C ALA A 534 -6.95 -14.01 -23.30
N ILE A 535 -7.75 -15.03 -23.63
CA ILE A 535 -9.08 -14.86 -24.22
C ILE A 535 -10.17 -15.41 -23.29
N THR A 536 -11.04 -14.51 -22.84
CA THR A 536 -12.28 -14.79 -22.13
C THR A 536 -13.16 -15.78 -22.92
N HIS A 537 -13.34 -16.99 -22.37
CA HIS A 537 -14.37 -18.01 -22.69
C HIS A 537 -14.47 -18.57 -24.13
N ALA A 538 -14.02 -17.87 -25.17
CA ALA A 538 -14.18 -18.26 -26.56
C ALA A 538 -13.20 -19.37 -26.98
N VAL A 539 -11.98 -19.37 -26.42
CA VAL A 539 -10.96 -20.40 -26.69
C VAL A 539 -11.35 -21.75 -26.11
N LEU A 540 -11.89 -21.79 -24.88
CA LEU A 540 -12.34 -23.04 -24.25
C LEU A 540 -13.48 -23.76 -25.00
N LYS A 541 -14.10 -23.13 -26.01
CA LYS A 541 -15.11 -23.79 -26.86
C LYS A 541 -14.51 -24.62 -28.00
N SER A 542 -13.22 -24.49 -28.30
CA SER A 542 -12.55 -25.27 -29.34
C SER A 542 -11.80 -26.45 -28.71
N PRO A 543 -12.18 -27.71 -28.97
CA PRO A 543 -11.45 -28.88 -28.44
C PRO A 543 -9.97 -28.90 -28.85
N ASN A 544 -9.64 -28.28 -29.98
CA ASN A 544 -8.29 -28.28 -30.54
C ASN A 544 -7.35 -27.28 -29.85
N SER A 545 -7.86 -26.26 -29.13
CA SER A 545 -7.00 -25.29 -28.44
C SER A 545 -6.41 -25.82 -27.12
N LEU A 546 -6.90 -26.97 -26.64
CA LEU A 546 -6.41 -27.67 -25.46
C LEU A 546 -5.55 -28.90 -25.81
N GLN A 547 -5.19 -29.08 -27.08
CA GLN A 547 -4.21 -30.10 -27.47
C GLN A 547 -2.82 -29.48 -27.40
N SER A 548 -1.90 -30.11 -26.66
CA SER A 548 -0.50 -29.70 -26.66
C SER A 548 0.10 -29.95 -28.06
N ASN A 549 0.89 -29.01 -28.55
CA ASN A 549 1.69 -29.25 -29.74
C ASN A 549 2.85 -30.21 -29.42
N VAL A 550 3.62 -30.61 -30.44
CA VAL A 550 4.75 -31.57 -30.33
C VAL A 550 5.80 -31.15 -29.29
N PHE A 551 5.82 -29.89 -28.87
CA PHE A 551 6.74 -29.34 -27.86
C PHE A 551 6.09 -29.08 -26.50
N GLY A 552 4.88 -29.59 -26.25
CA GLY A 552 4.16 -29.36 -25.00
C GLY A 552 3.60 -27.93 -24.85
N ARG A 553 3.73 -27.08 -25.89
CA ARG A 553 3.20 -25.72 -25.86
C ARG A 553 1.76 -25.70 -26.36
N TYR A 554 0.93 -24.90 -25.72
CA TYR A 554 -0.44 -24.63 -26.16
C TYR A 554 -0.40 -23.38 -27.04
N ASP A 555 -0.79 -23.48 -28.31
CA ASP A 555 -0.64 -22.39 -29.30
C ASP A 555 -1.39 -21.10 -28.90
N ALA A 556 -2.37 -21.19 -27.99
CA ALA A 556 -3.15 -20.07 -27.48
C ALA A 556 -2.77 -19.61 -26.05
N ALA A 557 -1.77 -20.22 -25.43
CA ALA A 557 -1.38 -19.94 -24.05
C ALA A 557 -0.02 -19.26 -23.99
N ARG A 558 0.10 -18.20 -23.17
CA ARG A 558 1.36 -17.51 -22.91
C ARG A 558 1.88 -17.94 -21.56
N LEU A 559 3.16 -18.30 -21.48
CA LEU A 559 3.81 -18.51 -20.19
C LEU A 559 3.79 -17.18 -19.43
N LEU A 560 3.36 -17.19 -18.17
CA LEU A 560 3.61 -16.08 -17.27
C LEU A 560 5.06 -16.18 -16.82
N ASP A 561 5.82 -15.11 -17.00
CA ASP A 561 7.14 -15.02 -16.39
C ASP A 561 6.98 -15.11 -14.87
N THR A 562 7.73 -16.01 -14.25
CA THR A 562 7.82 -16.18 -12.79
C THR A 562 8.71 -15.08 -12.23
N TYR A 563 8.17 -14.28 -11.31
CA TYR A 563 8.94 -13.23 -10.64
C TYR A 563 9.63 -13.81 -9.40
N TYR A 564 10.69 -14.60 -9.58
CA TYR A 564 11.47 -15.10 -8.43
C TYR A 564 12.31 -13.98 -7.80
N GLY A 565 11.80 -13.38 -6.72
CA GLY A 565 12.61 -12.84 -5.64
C GLY A 565 12.67 -13.86 -4.50
N SER A 566 13.80 -13.98 -3.79
CA SER A 566 13.92 -14.88 -2.63
C SER A 566 12.76 -14.67 -1.63
N PRO A 567 12.09 -15.74 -1.16
CA PRO A 567 10.88 -15.66 -0.33
C PRO A 567 11.08 -14.95 1.01
N ASP A 568 12.30 -14.90 1.53
CA ASP A 568 12.59 -14.27 2.83
C ASP A 568 12.54 -12.73 2.81
N CYS A 569 12.46 -12.10 1.64
CA CYS A 569 12.50 -10.63 1.52
C CYS A 569 11.32 -10.05 0.72
N ALA A 570 10.55 -10.87 -0.01
CA ALA A 570 9.65 -10.40 -1.07
C ALA A 570 8.34 -9.76 -0.57
N THR A 571 7.78 -10.15 0.57
CA THR A 571 6.63 -9.45 1.18
C THR A 571 7.02 -8.08 1.69
N VAL A 572 8.23 -7.95 2.27
CA VAL A 572 8.81 -6.65 2.63
C VAL A 572 9.08 -5.84 1.36
N CYS A 573 9.57 -6.46 0.27
CA CYS A 573 9.78 -5.78 -1.01
C CYS A 573 8.48 -5.38 -1.73
N GLN A 574 7.35 -6.04 -1.51
CA GLN A 574 6.07 -5.64 -2.11
C GLN A 574 5.56 -4.31 -1.53
N GLU A 575 5.66 -4.13 -0.22
CA GLU A 575 5.36 -2.83 0.42
C GLU A 575 6.42 -1.79 0.11
N THR A 576 7.70 -2.18 0.09
CA THR A 576 8.80 -1.29 -0.31
C THR A 576 8.62 -0.79 -1.75
N GLN A 577 8.17 -1.66 -2.68
CA GLN A 577 7.87 -1.27 -4.06
C GLN A 577 6.70 -0.27 -4.14
N ILE A 578 5.61 -0.47 -3.40
CA ILE A 578 4.46 0.46 -3.41
C ILE A 578 4.86 1.83 -2.87
N HIS A 579 5.66 1.86 -1.80
CA HIS A 579 6.20 3.10 -1.23
C HIS A 579 7.20 3.80 -2.17
N GLU A 580 8.11 3.04 -2.81
CA GLU A 580 9.01 3.56 -3.85
C GLU A 580 8.23 4.17 -5.02
N TYR A 581 7.07 3.59 -5.41
CA TYR A 581 6.24 4.16 -6.46
C TYR A 581 5.54 5.46 -6.04
N ASP A 582 5.08 5.57 -4.79
CA ASP A 582 4.50 6.83 -4.28
C ASP A 582 5.54 7.95 -4.23
N ASP A 583 6.78 7.64 -3.87
CA ASP A 583 7.91 8.57 -3.87
C ASP A 583 8.34 8.94 -5.30
N ILE A 584 8.47 7.97 -6.22
CA ILE A 584 8.73 8.23 -7.64
C ILE A 584 7.64 9.13 -8.24
N LEU A 585 6.37 8.88 -7.89
CA LEU A 585 5.25 9.72 -8.33
C LEU A 585 5.38 11.14 -7.77
N GLN A 586 5.69 11.31 -6.48
CA GLN A 586 5.87 12.63 -5.86
C GLN A 586 7.09 13.38 -6.40
N GLU A 587 8.25 12.74 -6.51
CA GLU A 587 9.52 13.40 -6.86
C GLU A 587 9.69 13.61 -8.38
N THR A 588 9.20 12.67 -9.21
CA THR A 588 9.50 12.68 -10.65
C THR A 588 8.37 13.26 -11.50
N ILE A 589 7.13 13.17 -11.05
CA ILE A 589 5.95 13.51 -11.87
C ILE A 589 5.17 14.71 -11.28
N PHE A 590 5.19 14.93 -9.96
CA PHE A 590 4.34 15.91 -9.28
C PHE A 590 5.10 16.92 -8.40
N PRO A 591 5.90 17.86 -8.96
CA PRO A 591 6.46 18.94 -8.17
C PRO A 591 5.33 19.79 -7.55
N THR A 592 5.44 20.09 -6.25
CA THR A 592 4.45 20.80 -5.44
C THR A 592 4.21 22.23 -5.96
N GLU A 593 2.94 22.62 -6.11
CA GLU A 593 2.45 23.90 -6.67
C GLU A 593 2.89 25.19 -5.92
N LEU A 594 3.73 25.10 -4.90
CA LEU A 594 4.03 26.20 -3.97
C LEU A 594 5.14 27.16 -4.45
N GLU A 595 5.77 26.94 -5.60
CA GLU A 595 6.73 27.87 -6.20
C GLU A 595 6.26 28.41 -7.57
N SER A 596 5.20 29.22 -7.56
CA SER A 596 4.63 29.82 -8.77
C SER A 596 5.38 31.03 -9.36
N ASP A 597 6.64 31.29 -8.99
CA ASP A 597 7.42 32.40 -9.58
C ASP A 597 8.79 32.01 -10.15
N ARG A 598 9.19 30.73 -10.13
CA ARG A 598 10.42 30.26 -10.79
C ARG A 598 10.18 28.95 -11.52
N ASN A 599 9.96 29.06 -12.83
CA ASN A 599 9.81 27.98 -13.83
C ASN A 599 10.21 26.57 -13.31
N PRO A 600 9.29 25.85 -12.64
CA PRO A 600 9.48 24.43 -12.45
C PRO A 600 9.32 23.76 -13.82
N ALA A 601 9.93 22.59 -14.01
CA ALA A 601 9.64 21.78 -15.18
C ALA A 601 8.11 21.60 -15.27
N THR A 602 7.48 22.12 -16.33
CA THR A 602 6.03 22.03 -16.47
C THR A 602 5.72 20.71 -17.17
N CYS A 603 5.13 19.77 -16.44
CA CYS A 603 4.51 18.61 -17.07
C CYS A 603 3.22 19.08 -17.74
N SER A 604 3.15 18.96 -19.06
CA SER A 604 1.91 19.20 -19.81
C SER A 604 1.55 17.96 -20.62
N VAL A 605 0.26 17.75 -20.85
CA VAL A 605 -0.21 16.68 -21.71
C VAL A 605 -0.34 17.24 -23.12
N GLU A 606 0.66 17.00 -23.97
CA GLU A 606 0.63 17.40 -25.38
C GLU A 606 0.35 16.16 -26.24
N ASN A 607 -0.75 16.19 -27.00
CA ASN A 607 -1.15 15.08 -27.89
C ASN A 607 -1.23 13.70 -27.19
N GLY A 608 -1.69 13.68 -25.93
CA GLY A 608 -1.82 12.43 -25.15
C GLY A 608 -0.51 11.86 -24.62
N ARG A 609 0.58 12.62 -24.65
CA ARG A 609 1.85 12.28 -24.00
C ARG A 609 2.10 13.28 -22.87
N ILE A 610 2.54 12.79 -21.72
CA ILE A 610 3.17 13.66 -20.71
C ILE A 610 4.48 14.15 -21.34
N VAL A 611 4.53 15.44 -21.62
CA VAL A 611 5.74 16.15 -22.04
C VAL A 611 6.23 16.91 -20.81
N ILE A 612 7.40 16.49 -20.32
CA ILE A 612 8.11 17.22 -19.27
C ILE A 612 8.86 18.33 -19.99
N HIS A 613 8.39 19.58 -19.84
CA HIS A 613 9.10 20.74 -20.37
C HIS A 613 10.28 21.06 -19.45
N GLU A 614 11.49 20.75 -19.88
CA GLU A 614 12.69 21.28 -19.22
C GLU A 614 12.65 22.81 -19.30
N PRO A 615 12.96 23.54 -18.21
CA PRO A 615 12.99 24.99 -18.26
C PRO A 615 14.04 25.43 -19.28
N GLU A 616 13.62 26.17 -20.29
CA GLU A 616 14.54 26.82 -21.22
C GLU A 616 15.51 27.67 -20.40
N TRP A 617 16.79 27.27 -20.39
CA TRP A 617 17.86 28.09 -19.83
C TRP A 617 17.97 29.36 -20.66
N VAL A 618 17.31 30.43 -20.20
CA VAL A 618 17.56 31.77 -20.72
C VAL A 618 18.98 32.14 -20.32
N SER A 619 19.90 32.00 -21.28
CA SER A 619 21.27 32.50 -21.17
C SER A 619 21.24 33.95 -20.71
N PRO A 620 21.90 34.32 -19.59
CA PRO A 620 22.00 35.71 -19.20
C PRO A 620 22.95 36.41 -20.16
N PHE A 621 22.40 37.28 -21.02
CA PHE A 621 23.12 38.35 -21.70
C PHE A 621 22.71 39.70 -21.11
#